data_AF-A0A924VIL8-F1
#
_entry.id   AF-A0A924VIL8-F1
#
_cell.length_a   1.000
_cell.length_b   1.000
_cell.length_c   1.000
_cell.angle_alpha   90.00
_cell.angle_beta   90.00
_cell.angle_gamma   90.00
#
_symmetry.space_group_name_H-M   'P 1'
#
loop_
_entity.id
_entity.type
_entity.pdbx_description
1 polymer ?
#
loop_
_entity_poly.entity_id
_entity_poly.type
_entity_poly.pdbx_seq_one_letter_code
_entity_poly.pdbx_strand_id
1 'polypeptide(L)' 'MHNLTFERPTITDTMLSERESEILRLMSAGYSSREIADMLFISEFTVQTHRKNMLRKMGFRNFYPMLCWAIKEGVVIL' A
#
# COMPACT_ATOMS: atom_id res chain seq x y z
N MET A 1 -8.80 0.55 26.39
CA MET A 1 -7.57 1.01 25.73
C MET A 1 -6.89 -0.21 25.14
N HIS A 2 -7.05 -0.47 23.84
CA HIS A 2 -6.45 -1.64 23.20
C HIS A 2 -4.98 -1.37 22.87
N ASN A 3 -4.07 -2.13 23.49
CA ASN A 3 -2.63 -2.08 23.26
C ASN A 3 -2.32 -2.44 21.79
N LEU A 4 -1.86 -1.45 21.03
CA LEU A 4 -1.30 -1.61 19.70
C LEU A 4 0.20 -1.91 19.81
N THR A 5 0.57 -3.08 20.31
CA THR A 5 1.87 -3.68 19.95
C THR A 5 1.74 -4.24 18.55
N PHE A 6 1.62 -3.34 17.57
CA PHE A 6 1.93 -3.65 16.19
C PHE A 6 3.44 -3.81 16.16
N GLU A 7 3.93 -5.05 16.16
CA GLU A 7 5.32 -5.32 15.80
C GLU A 7 5.57 -4.62 14.47
N ARG A 8 6.42 -3.59 14.49
CA ARG A 8 6.69 -2.78 13.30
C ARG A 8 7.38 -3.69 12.30
N PRO A 9 6.84 -3.86 11.08
CA PRO A 9 7.55 -4.62 10.08
C PRO A 9 8.86 -3.89 9.77
N THR A 10 9.99 -4.55 9.97
CA THR A 10 11.27 -4.11 9.39
C THR A 10 11.18 -4.34 7.89
N ILE A 11 10.81 -3.29 7.15
CA ILE A 11 10.64 -3.35 5.70
C ILE A 11 11.98 -3.02 5.02
N THR A 12 12.50 -3.97 4.28
CA THR A 12 13.58 -3.76 3.30
C THR A 12 12.98 -3.32 1.97
N ASP A 13 13.74 -2.63 1.12
CA ASP A 13 13.35 -2.17 -0.24
C ASP A 13 12.74 -3.26 -1.16
N THR A 14 12.80 -4.52 -0.74
CA THR A 14 12.36 -5.72 -1.47
C THR A 14 10.98 -6.26 -1.08
N MET A 15 10.24 -5.63 -0.16
CA MET A 15 9.03 -6.24 0.40
C MET A 15 7.80 -6.17 -0.52
N LEU A 16 7.69 -5.11 -1.32
CA LEU A 16 6.62 -4.95 -2.31
C LEU A 16 7.10 -5.35 -3.69
N SER A 17 6.21 -5.95 -4.50
CA SER A 17 6.51 -6.12 -5.93
C SER A 17 6.52 -4.77 -6.63
N GLU A 18 7.15 -4.68 -7.80
CA GLU A 18 7.15 -3.45 -8.62
C GLU A 18 5.74 -2.91 -8.84
N ARG A 19 4.79 -3.81 -9.13
CA ARG A 19 3.38 -3.47 -9.34
C ARG A 19 2.69 -2.99 -8.07
N GLU A 20 3.01 -3.57 -6.92
CA GLU A 20 2.49 -3.10 -5.63
C GLU A 20 3.04 -1.71 -5.29
N SER A 21 4.33 -1.48 -5.50
CA SER A 21 4.96 -0.16 -5.31
C SER A 21 4.38 0.90 -6.25
N GLU A 22 4.12 0.55 -7.52
CA GLU A 22 3.46 1.43 -8.48
C GLU A 22 2.04 1.80 -8.03
N ILE A 23 1.23 0.80 -7.63
CA ILE A 23 -0.12 1.03 -7.12
C ILE A 23 -0.06 1.90 -5.86
N LEU A 24 0.86 1.64 -4.93
CA LEU A 24 1.01 2.42 -3.70
C LEU A 24 1.30 3.90 -3.97
N ARG A 25 2.16 4.21 -4.96
CA ARG A 25 2.45 5.58 -5.40
C ARG A 25 1.23 6.29 -5.99
N LEU A 26 0.45 5.59 -6.81
CA LEU A 26 -0.77 6.20 -7.35
C LEU A 26 -1.81 6.44 -6.25
N MET A 27 -1.90 5.52 -5.29
CA MET A 27 -2.78 5.72 -4.13
C MET A 27 -2.34 6.88 -3.25
N SER A 28 -1.03 7.08 -3.05
CA SER A 28 -0.53 8.24 -2.29
C SER A 28 -0.78 9.55 -3.00
N ALA A 29 -0.82 9.54 -4.34
CA ALA A 29 -1.23 10.68 -5.17
C ALA A 29 -2.75 10.94 -5.16
N GLY A 30 -3.55 10.11 -4.47
CA GLY A 30 -4.99 10.33 -4.27
C GLY A 30 -5.90 9.64 -5.29
N TYR A 31 -5.36 8.80 -6.18
CA TYR A 31 -6.16 8.10 -7.17
C TYR A 31 -6.97 6.95 -6.55
N SER A 32 -8.22 6.81 -7.00
CA SER A 32 -9.11 5.71 -6.65
C SER A 32 -8.69 4.39 -7.31
N SER A 33 -9.18 3.26 -6.78
CA SER A 33 -8.88 1.94 -7.38
C SER A 33 -9.33 1.85 -8.84
N ARG A 34 -10.38 2.57 -9.23
CA ARG A 34 -10.89 2.62 -10.60
C ARG A 34 -9.95 3.41 -11.51
N GLU A 35 -9.57 4.62 -11.11
CA GLU A 35 -8.62 5.44 -11.88
C GLU A 35 -7.27 4.73 -12.05
N ILE A 36 -6.80 4.06 -10.99
CA ILE A 36 -5.57 3.24 -11.06
C ILE A 36 -5.74 2.09 -12.05
N ALA A 37 -6.89 1.42 -12.04
CA ALA A 37 -7.17 0.32 -12.96
C ALA A 37 -7.12 0.79 -14.42
N ASP A 38 -7.71 1.96 -14.70
CA ASP A 38 -7.72 2.58 -16.01
C ASP A 38 -6.29 2.98 -16.46
N MET A 39 -5.52 3.64 -15.59
CA MET A 39 -4.14 4.04 -15.87
C MET A 39 -3.20 2.86 -16.11
N LEU A 40 -3.42 1.76 -15.39
CA LEU A 40 -2.55 0.60 -15.40
C LEU A 40 -3.04 -0.52 -16.35
N PHE A 41 -4.13 -0.28 -17.08
CA PHE A 41 -4.76 -1.23 -18.02
C PHE A 41 -5.05 -2.60 -17.40
N ILE A 42 -5.57 -2.61 -16.17
CA ILE A 42 -5.97 -3.82 -15.44
C ILE A 42 -7.37 -3.67 -14.85
N SER A 43 -7.94 -4.73 -14.28
CA SER A 43 -9.24 -4.63 -13.62
C SER A 43 -9.16 -3.93 -12.26
N GLU A 44 -10.23 -3.24 -11.86
CA GLU A 44 -10.35 -2.68 -10.49
C GLU A 44 -10.19 -3.78 -9.42
N PHE A 45 -10.70 -4.98 -9.68
CA PHE A 45 -10.53 -6.13 -8.81
C PHE A 45 -9.06 -6.55 -8.63
N THR A 46 -8.26 -6.47 -9.70
CA THR A 46 -6.82 -6.72 -9.66
C THR A 46 -6.13 -5.69 -8.76
N VAL A 47 -6.46 -4.40 -8.89
CA VAL A 47 -5.94 -3.34 -8.00
C VAL A 47 -6.31 -3.62 -6.54
N GLN A 48 -7.56 -3.98 -6.26
CA GLN A 48 -8.00 -4.34 -4.90
C GLN A 48 -7.25 -5.56 -4.35
N THR A 49 -6.93 -6.53 -5.20
CA THR A 49 -6.14 -7.71 -4.82
C THR A 49 -4.72 -7.33 -4.43
N HIS A 50 -4.05 -6.47 -5.21
CA HIS A 50 -2.74 -5.92 -4.84
C HIS A 50 -2.81 -5.15 -3.51
N ARG A 51 -3.83 -4.31 -3.31
CA ARG A 51 -4.03 -3.60 -2.02
C ARG A 51 -4.12 -4.55 -0.84
N LYS A 52 -4.88 -5.64 -0.96
CA LYS A 52 -4.98 -6.67 0.09
C LYS A 52 -3.64 -7.37 0.34
N ASN A 53 -2.88 -7.65 -0.72
CA ASN A 53 -1.56 -8.26 -0.61
C ASN A 53 -0.56 -7.33 0.08
N MET A 54 -0.53 -6.04 -0.28
CA MET A 54 0.31 -5.03 0.39
C MET A 54 0.01 -4.95 1.88
N LEU A 55 -1.27 -4.84 2.24
CA LEU A 55 -1.72 -4.82 3.64
C LEU A 55 -1.24 -6.05 4.40
N ARG A 56 -1.41 -7.25 3.83
CA ARG A 56 -0.93 -8.50 4.43
C ARG A 56 0.60 -8.52 4.59
N LYS A 57 1.34 -8.13 3.56
CA LYS A 57 2.81 -8.10 3.56
C LYS A 57 3.34 -7.13 4.63
N MET A 58 2.74 -5.95 4.72
CA MET A 58 3.15 -4.90 5.64
C MET A 58 2.49 -5.03 7.02
N GLY A 59 1.71 -6.10 7.25
CA GLY A 59 1.03 -6.36 8.53
C GLY A 59 -0.17 -5.46 8.86
N PHE A 60 -0.53 -4.50 8.00
CA PHE A 60 -1.62 -3.55 8.27
C PHE A 60 -2.99 -4.14 7.95
N ARG A 61 -4.00 -3.70 8.71
CA ARG A 61 -5.41 -4.04 8.42
C ARG A 61 -6.09 -3.06 7.48
N ASN A 62 -5.60 -1.83 7.45
CA ASN A 62 -6.22 -0.71 6.75
C ASN A 62 -5.20 0.10 5.97
N PHE A 63 -5.62 0.62 4.81
CA PHE A 63 -4.74 1.37 3.90
C PHE A 63 -4.24 2.68 4.52
N TYR A 64 -5.10 3.45 5.20
CA TYR A 64 -4.72 4.76 5.71
C TYR A 64 -3.56 4.69 6.74
N PRO A 65 -3.62 3.84 7.79
CA PRO A 65 -2.46 3.63 8.67
C PRO A 65 -1.20 3.16 7.94
N MET A 66 -1.35 2.28 6.94
CA MET A 66 -0.24 1.79 6.11
C MET A 66 0.41 2.91 5.31
N LEU A 67 -0.40 3.80 4.70
CA LEU A 67 0.08 4.94 3.92
C LEU A 67 0.80 5.96 4.81
N CYS A 68 0.22 6.32 5.96
CA CYS A 68 0.87 7.23 6.92
C CYS A 68 2.22 6.69 7.38
N TRP A 69 2.30 5.39 7.62
CA TRP A 69 3.56 4.72 7.93
C TRP A 69 4.54 4.76 6.74
N ALA A 70 4.08 4.46 5.53
CA ALA A 70 4.92 4.43 4.32
C ALA A 70 5.54 5.79 4.00
N ILE A 71 4.80 6.89 4.21
CA ILE A 71 5.31 8.25 4.06
C ILE A 71 6.35 8.55 5.15
N LYS A 72 6.05 8.20 6.40
CA LYS A 72 6.93 8.48 7.55
C LYS A 72 8.28 7.77 7.44
N GLU A 73 8.29 6.53 6.99
CA GLU A 73 9.52 5.72 6.85
C GLU A 73 10.21 5.92 5.49
N GLY A 74 9.69 6.80 4.61
CA GLY A 74 10.29 7.10 3.32
C GLY A 74 10.10 6.03 2.24
N VAL A 75 9.23 5.03 2.48
CA VAL A 75 8.84 4.01 1.49
C VAL A 75 8.10 4.63 0.30
N VAL A 76 7.36 5.70 0.56
CA VAL A 76 6.70 6.52 -0.45
C VAL A 76 7.01 7.98 -0.17
N ILE A 77 7.36 8.72 -1.22
CA ILE A 77 7.58 10.17 -1.18
C ILE A 77 6.38 10.82 -1.89
N LEU A 78 5.82 11.87 -1.28
CA LEU A 78 4.77 12.70 -1.88
C LEU A 78 5.38 13.76 -2.81
#